data_AF-A0A3E0K3B1-F1
#
_entry.id   AF-A0A3E0K3B1-F1
#
_cell.length_a   1.000
_cell.length_b   1.000
_cell.length_c   1.000
_cell.angle_alpha   90.00
_cell.angle_beta   90.00
_cell.angle_gamma   90.00
#
_symmetry.space_group_name_H-M   'P 1'
#
loop_
_entity.id
_entity.type
_entity.pdbx_description
1 polymer ?
#
loop_
_entity_poly.entity_id
_entity_poly.type
_entity_poly.pdbx_seq_one_letter_code
_entity_poly.pdbx_strand_id
1 'polypeptide(L)' 'MYSGQIKFLHEYFEDYRDDRVKVEVERLDKIGMILAVETEMGGEETVQYLKSLFKKTKYGTALHYSFKLLE' A
#
# COMPACT_ATOMS: atom_id res chain seq x y z
N MET A 1 7.35 19.25 0.04
CA MET A 1 7.74 18.21 1.01
C MET A 1 6.56 17.26 1.18
N TYR A 2 6.75 15.98 0.87
CA TYR A 2 5.82 14.92 1.24
C TYR A 2 5.97 14.66 2.74
N SER A 3 4.88 14.29 3.43
CA SER A 3 4.97 13.83 4.82
C SER A 3 5.92 12.63 4.88
N GLY A 4 6.72 12.52 5.95
CA GLY A 4 7.61 11.36 6.15
C GLY A 4 6.84 10.03 6.12
N GLN A 5 5.55 10.06 6.46
CA GLN A 5 4.63 8.92 6.37
C GLN A 5 4.41 8.47 4.92
N ILE A 6 4.14 9.41 4.02
CA ILE A 6 3.87 9.15 2.59
C ILE A 6 5.14 8.66 1.91
N LYS A 7 6.30 9.23 2.26
CA LYS A 7 7.58 8.78 1.76
C LYS A 7 7.87 7.33 2.17
N PHE A 8 7.64 6.98 3.43
CA PHE A 8 7.84 5.62 3.91
C PHE A 8 6.89 4.61 3.23
N LEU A 9 5.62 4.99 3.05
CA LEU A 9 4.64 4.18 2.32
C LEU A 9 5.08 3.96 0.86
N HIS A 10 5.53 5.02 0.18
CA HIS A 10 6.05 4.94 -1.17
C HIS A 10 7.25 4.01 -1.26
N GLU A 11 8.30 4.22 -0.45
CA GLU A 11 9.50 3.38 -0.46
C GLU A 11 9.21 1.91 -0.11
N TYR A 12 8.15 1.63 0.63
CA TYR A 12 7.77 0.26 0.95
C TYR A 12 6.99 -0.43 -0.18
N PHE A 13 6.11 0.30 -0.86
CA PHE A 13 5.21 -0.26 -1.89
C PHE A 13 5.73 -0.07 -3.32
N GLU A 14 6.72 0.79 -3.54
CA GLU A 14 7.44 0.92 -4.80
C GLU A 14 8.06 -0.44 -5.16
N ASP A 15 7.60 -1.02 -6.28
CA ASP A 15 8.00 -2.34 -6.77
C ASP A 15 7.77 -3.51 -5.79
N TYR A 16 6.83 -3.38 -4.84
CA TYR A 16 6.50 -4.50 -3.97
C TYR A 16 5.83 -5.62 -4.76
N ARG A 17 6.45 -6.81 -4.75
CA ARG A 17 5.94 -8.01 -5.40
C ARG A 17 6.18 -9.25 -4.55
N ASP A 18 5.15 -10.05 -4.39
CA ASP A 18 5.24 -11.41 -3.85
C ASP A 18 4.51 -12.40 -4.77
N ASP A 19 4.39 -13.65 -4.33
CA ASP A 19 3.66 -14.69 -5.05
C ASP A 19 2.16 -14.39 -5.21
N ARG A 20 1.59 -13.52 -4.36
CA ARG A 20 0.14 -13.23 -4.35
C ARG A 20 -0.25 -11.89 -4.94
N VAL A 21 0.56 -10.85 -4.75
CA VAL A 21 0.27 -9.51 -5.29
C VAL A 21 1.48 -8.88 -5.94
N LYS A 22 1.22 -8.05 -6.95
CA LYS A 22 2.14 -7.07 -7.47
C LYS A 22 1.54 -5.69 -7.25
N VAL A 23 2.30 -4.80 -6.61
CA VAL A 23 1.86 -3.46 -6.24
C VAL A 23 2.66 -2.44 -7.04
N GLU A 24 1.97 -1.45 -7.60
CA GLU A 24 2.57 -0.32 -8.30
C GLU A 24 1.97 0.98 -7.75
N VAL A 25 2.79 2.02 -7.62
CA VAL A 25 2.31 3.34 -7.20
C VAL A 25 1.76 4.08 -8.42
N GLU A 26 0.44 4.15 -8.55
CA GLU A 26 -0.20 4.91 -9.63
C GLU A 26 -0.12 6.42 -9.40
N ARG A 27 -0.28 6.84 -8.14
CA ARG A 27 -0.25 8.27 -7.81
C ARG A 27 0.28 8.52 -6.41
N LEU A 28 1.17 9.50 -6.29
CA LEU A 28 1.67 9.99 -5.02
C LEU A 28 1.36 11.49 -4.89
N ASP A 29 0.47 11.83 -3.96
CA ASP A 29 0.13 13.21 -3.64
C ASP A 29 0.56 13.57 -2.22
N LYS A 30 0.42 14.86 -1.86
CA LYS A 30 0.71 15.35 -0.50
C LYS A 30 -0.24 14.80 0.57
N ILE A 31 -1.39 14.25 0.15
CA ILE A 31 -2.51 13.87 1.03
C ILE A 31 -2.71 12.35 1.06
N GLY A 32 -2.12 11.61 0.11
CA GLY A 32 -2.33 10.18 -0.01
C GLY A 32 -1.56 9.56 -1.16
N MET A 33 -1.66 8.24 -1.26
CA MET A 33 -1.05 7.43 -2.29
C MET A 33 -2.10 6.50 -2.87
N ILE A 34 -2.12 6.38 -4.19
CA ILE A 34 -2.94 5.43 -4.94
C ILE A 34 -2.02 4.30 -5.40
N LEU A 35 -2.42 3.08 -5.09
CA LEU A 35 -1.71 1.87 -5.46
C LEU A 35 -2.57 1.08 -6.45
N ALA A 36 -1.98 0.70 -7.58
CA ALA A 36 -2.50 -0.37 -8.42
C ALA A 36 -1.99 -1.70 -7.83
N VAL A 37 -2.89 -2.66 -7.69
CA VAL A 37 -2.57 -3.97 -7.15
C VAL A 37 -3.07 -5.02 -8.11
N GLU A 38 -2.14 -5.72 -8.75
CA GLU A 38 -2.43 -6.90 -9.56
C GLU A 38 -2.45 -8.12 -8.65
N THR A 39 -3.56 -8.84 -8.62
CA THR A 39 -3.82 -9.93 -7.68
C THR A 39 -4.94 -10.82 -8.21
N GLU A 40 -4.87 -12.11 -7.90
CA GLU A 40 -5.97 -13.06 -8.14
C GLU A 40 -6.95 -13.13 -6.95
N MET A 41 -6.60 -12.49 -5.83
CA MET A 41 -7.44 -12.44 -4.62
C MET A 41 -8.61 -11.47 -4.80
N GLY A 42 -9.70 -11.73 -4.08
CA GLY A 42 -10.82 -10.80 -4.00
C GLY A 42 -10.38 -9.43 -3.47
N GLY A 43 -11.10 -8.37 -3.84
CA GLY A 43 -10.75 -7.00 -3.45
C GLY A 43 -10.59 -6.83 -1.93
N GLU A 44 -11.56 -7.27 -1.14
CA GLU A 44 -11.50 -7.17 0.32
C GLU A 44 -10.34 -7.98 0.92
N GLU A 45 -10.09 -9.18 0.39
CA GLU A 45 -8.98 -10.04 0.80
C GLU A 45 -7.63 -9.36 0.53
N THR A 46 -7.47 -8.76 -0.65
CA THR A 46 -6.28 -8.00 -1.03
C THR A 46 -6.02 -6.83 -0.07
N VAL A 47 -7.06 -6.08 0.27
CA VAL A 47 -6.94 -4.95 1.21
C VAL A 47 -6.49 -5.43 2.60
N GLN A 48 -7.04 -6.53 3.10
CA GLN A 48 -6.64 -7.11 4.38
C GLN A 48 -5.21 -7.66 4.33
N TYR A 49 -4.83 -8.30 3.23
CA TYR A 49 -3.49 -8.83 3.02
C TYR A 49 -2.44 -7.72 3.06
N LEU A 50 -2.63 -6.65 2.27
CA LEU A 50 -1.74 -5.49 2.23
C LEU A 50 -1.69 -4.76 3.58
N LYS A 51 -2.83 -4.64 4.29
CA LYS A 51 -2.85 -4.09 5.65
C LYS A 51 -2.00 -4.94 6.60
N SER A 52 -2.13 -6.26 6.55
CA SER A 52 -1.38 -7.18 7.40
C SER A 52 0.11 -7.16 7.10
N LEU A 53 0.49 -7.13 5.81
CA LEU A 53 1.87 -6.96 5.38
C LEU A 53 2.47 -5.66 5.91
N PHE A 54 1.79 -4.53 5.67
CA PHE A 54 2.30 -3.23 6.11
C PHE A 54 2.42 -3.14 7.63
N LYS A 55 1.47 -3.70 8.39
CA LYS A 55 1.53 -3.76 9.88
C LYS A 55 2.78 -4.45 10.42
N LYS A 56 3.40 -5.37 9.66
CA LYS A 56 4.66 -6.03 10.06
C LYS A 56 5.88 -5.11 9.93
N THR A 57 5.76 -3.99 9.23
CA THR A 57 6.85 -3.02 9.10
C THR A 57 7.03 -2.22 10.38
N LYS A 58 8.23 -1.65 10.55
CA LYS A 58 8.61 -0.86 11.73
C LYS A 58 7.64 0.27 12.07
N TYR A 59 6.95 0.84 11.08
CA TYR A 59 6.02 1.95 11.25
C TYR A 59 4.56 1.58 10.92
N GLY A 60 4.30 0.33 10.52
CA GLY A 60 2.99 -0.11 10.05
C GLY A 60 1.86 0.08 11.05
N THR A 61 2.15 -0.09 12.34
CA THR A 61 1.17 0.07 13.43
C THR A 61 0.96 1.54 13.81
N ALA A 62 1.91 2.43 13.50
CA ALA A 62 1.88 3.84 13.90
C ALA A 62 1.31 4.77 12.81
N LEU A 63 1.19 4.29 11.57
CA LEU A 63 0.73 5.06 10.43
C LEU A 63 -0.77 4.84 10.18
N HIS A 64 -1.49 5.93 9.90
CA HIS A 64 -2.88 5.87 9.49
C HIS A 64 -2.96 5.79 7.96
N TYR A 65 -3.48 4.69 7.42
CA TYR A 65 -3.61 4.47 5.98
C TYR A 65 -4.87 3.66 5.68
N SER A 66 -5.42 3.90 4.48
CA SER A 66 -6.60 3.23 3.96
C SER A 66 -6.32 2.83 2.52
N PHE A 67 -6.51 1.55 2.20
CA PHE A 67 -6.54 1.11 0.80
C PHE A 67 -7.98 1.23 0.31
N LYS A 68 -8.15 1.87 -0.84
CA LYS A 68 -9.40 1.91 -1.57
C LYS A 68 -9.17 1.23 -2.90
N LEU A 69 -9.97 0.22 -3.20
CA LEU A 69 -10.00 -0.39 -4.51
C LEU A 69 -10.69 0.58 -5.47
N LEU A 70 -10.10 0.79 -6.64
CA LEU A 70 -10.76 1.43 -7.76
C LEU A 70 -11.41 0.28 -8.54
N GLU A 71 -12.73 0.15 -8.44
CA GLU A 71 -13.56 -0.73 -9.29
C GLU A 71 -13.70 -0.14 -10.70
#